data_AF-A0A7J4NXJ2-F1
#
_entry.id   AF-A0A7J4NXJ2-F1
#
_cell.length_a   1.000
_cell.length_b   1.000
_cell.length_c   1.000
_cell.angle_alpha   90.00
_cell.angle_beta   90.00
_cell.angle_gamma   90.00
#
_symmetry.space_group_name_H-M   'P 1'
#
loop_
_entity.id
_entity.type
_entity.pdbx_description
1 polymer ?
#
loop_
_entity_poly.entity_id
_entity_poly.type
_entity_poly.pdbx_seq_one_letter_code
_entity_poly.pdbx_strand_id
1 'polypeptide(L)'
;MTRMRPPWFITLLKTGFPLRFAFAKASRIPGIGAIMSWMLFDGDDMVYLPKDNVVELAVNQPIDPGTSTPLPGEVVHRFIDEAGFHWAMNFCICREANKCKDYPRDLGCLFLGEAAKRIDPKLGHPITREEAHEHIRRADEAGLIHVIGRNKLDAVWLDIAPGERLLTVCNCCSCCCLWKMLPSLNGAISGRITKMDGIEVTVDPSACVGCGACQKVCFVDAIKIEDGKARITDQCRGCGRCVEACHNNAIKMTTPTTEAIENTVKRIREKVDVG
;
A
#
# COMPACT_ATOMS: atom_id res chain seq x y z
N MET A 1 -11.14 21.63 -20.05
CA MET A 1 -12.38 21.21 -19.37
C MET A 1 -12.19 19.79 -18.86
N THR A 2 -12.00 19.62 -17.55
CA THR A 2 -11.84 18.31 -16.91
C THR A 2 -13.19 17.60 -16.98
N ARG A 3 -13.26 16.43 -17.63
CA ARG A 3 -14.51 15.67 -17.75
C ARG A 3 -14.68 14.85 -16.47
N MET A 4 -15.12 15.50 -15.39
CA MET A 4 -15.37 14.82 -14.11
C MET A 4 -16.18 13.55 -14.33
N ARG A 5 -15.72 12.42 -13.75
CA ARG A 5 -16.45 11.15 -13.85
C ARG A 5 -17.83 11.33 -13.24
N PRO A 6 -18.89 10.86 -13.91
CA PRO A 6 -20.22 11.03 -13.38
C PRO A 6 -20.38 10.24 -12.07
N PRO A 7 -21.17 10.71 -11.08
CA PRO A 7 -21.30 10.06 -9.78
C PRO A 7 -21.67 8.57 -9.83
N TRP A 8 -22.45 8.17 -10.86
CA TRP A 8 -22.82 6.76 -11.06
C TRP A 8 -21.61 5.85 -11.32
N PHE A 9 -20.51 6.38 -11.87
CA PHE A 9 -19.30 5.60 -12.13
C PHE A 9 -18.62 5.18 -10.82
N ILE A 10 -18.58 6.06 -9.82
CA ILE A 10 -18.05 5.75 -8.49
C ILE A 10 -18.94 4.71 -7.79
N THR A 11 -20.26 4.86 -7.91
CA THR A 11 -21.22 3.86 -7.41
C THR A 11 -21.02 2.50 -8.08
N LEU A 12 -20.78 2.48 -9.39
CA LEU A 12 -20.47 1.26 -10.14
C LEU A 12 -19.17 0.61 -9.65
N LEU A 13 -18.09 1.39 -9.47
CA LEU A 13 -16.82 0.88 -8.94
C LEU A 13 -16.99 0.27 -7.55
N LYS A 14 -17.70 0.94 -6.64
CA LYS A 14 -17.98 0.44 -5.30
C LYS A 14 -18.80 -0.85 -5.34
N THR A 15 -19.85 -0.89 -6.16
CA THR A 15 -20.75 -2.05 -6.29
C THR A 15 -20.05 -3.23 -6.97
N GLY A 16 -19.18 -2.96 -7.94
CA GLY A 16 -18.37 -3.97 -8.64
C GLY A 16 -17.12 -4.42 -7.87
N PHE A 17 -16.73 -3.74 -6.79
CA PHE A 17 -15.51 -4.03 -6.04
C PHE A 17 -15.38 -5.50 -5.55
N PRO A 18 -16.46 -6.21 -5.16
CA PRO A 18 -16.38 -7.64 -4.85
C PRO A 18 -15.89 -8.51 -6.03
N LEU A 19 -16.14 -8.09 -7.28
CA LEU A 19 -15.72 -8.80 -8.50
C LEU A 19 -14.21 -8.68 -8.78
N ARG A 20 -13.47 -7.84 -8.04
CA ARG A 20 -12.03 -7.62 -8.24
C ARG A 20 -11.20 -8.90 -8.23
N PHE A 21 -11.59 -9.91 -7.45
CA PHE A 21 -10.89 -11.20 -7.41
C PHE A 21 -11.12 -12.01 -8.69
N ALA A 22 -12.33 -11.98 -9.26
CA ALA A 22 -12.62 -12.61 -10.54
C ALA A 22 -11.87 -11.90 -11.67
N PHE A 23 -11.86 -10.57 -11.65
CA PHE A 23 -11.08 -9.75 -12.58
C PHE A 23 -9.56 -10.02 -12.46
N ALA A 24 -9.05 -10.13 -11.23
CA ALA A 24 -7.65 -10.52 -11.00
C ALA A 24 -7.34 -11.88 -11.64
N LYS A 25 -8.17 -12.90 -11.40
CA LYS A 25 -7.98 -14.23 -11.99
C LYS A 25 -8.02 -14.21 -13.52
N ALA A 26 -8.90 -13.39 -14.11
CA ALA A 26 -9.00 -13.24 -15.56
C ALA A 26 -7.69 -12.71 -16.19
N SER A 27 -6.88 -11.94 -15.45
CA SER A 27 -5.56 -11.48 -15.93
C SER A 27 -4.56 -12.62 -16.23
N ARG A 28 -4.82 -13.84 -15.76
CA ARG A 28 -4.01 -15.03 -16.05
C ARG A 28 -4.35 -15.69 -17.38
N ILE A 29 -5.45 -15.29 -18.00
CA ILE A 29 -5.85 -15.79 -19.32
C ILE A 29 -4.93 -15.16 -20.37
N PRO A 30 -4.33 -15.95 -21.28
CA PRO A 30 -3.47 -15.44 -22.35
C PRO A 30 -4.15 -14.31 -23.15
N GLY A 31 -3.40 -13.25 -23.45
CA GLY A 31 -3.92 -12.06 -24.15
C GLY A 31 -4.68 -11.08 -23.25
N ILE A 32 -5.63 -11.57 -22.43
CA ILE A 32 -6.41 -10.73 -21.50
C ILE A 32 -5.50 -10.02 -20.51
N GLY A 33 -4.53 -10.73 -19.93
CA GLY A 33 -3.56 -10.14 -19.00
C GLY A 33 -2.76 -8.98 -19.58
N ALA A 34 -2.36 -9.08 -20.85
CA ALA A 34 -1.59 -8.02 -21.52
C ALA A 34 -2.44 -6.76 -21.74
N ILE A 35 -3.69 -6.94 -22.21
CA ILE A 35 -4.65 -5.84 -22.39
C ILE A 35 -4.95 -5.17 -21.05
N MET A 36 -5.25 -5.96 -20.01
CA MET A 36 -5.49 -5.45 -18.66
C MET A 36 -4.29 -4.69 -18.10
N SER A 37 -3.09 -5.27 -18.25
CA SER A 37 -1.83 -4.65 -17.85
C SER A 37 -1.66 -3.30 -18.53
N TRP A 38 -1.79 -3.25 -19.85
CA TRP A 38 -1.69 -2.01 -20.63
C TRP A 38 -2.72 -0.97 -20.18
N MET A 39 -3.98 -1.38 -20.02
CA MET A 39 -5.08 -0.47 -19.70
C MET A 39 -5.00 0.10 -18.28
N LEU A 40 -4.59 -0.71 -17.30
CA LEU A 40 -4.79 -0.40 -15.88
C LEU A 40 -3.53 -0.37 -15.02
N PHE A 41 -2.41 -0.92 -15.49
CA PHE A 41 -1.19 -1.10 -14.66
C PHE A 41 0.11 -0.67 -15.34
N ASP A 42 0.05 -0.20 -16.58
CA ASP A 42 1.24 0.12 -17.36
C ASP A 42 1.99 1.32 -16.77
N GLY A 43 3.29 1.11 -16.56
CA GLY A 43 4.18 2.03 -15.84
C GLY A 43 3.95 2.10 -14.33
N ASP A 44 3.09 1.27 -13.74
CA ASP A 44 2.92 1.24 -12.29
C ASP A 44 4.21 0.82 -11.60
N ASP A 45 4.45 1.46 -10.47
CA ASP A 45 5.49 1.08 -9.53
C ASP A 45 5.02 1.50 -8.14
N MET A 46 4.48 0.55 -7.39
CA MET A 46 3.92 0.75 -6.06
C MET A 46 4.75 -0.03 -5.04
N VAL A 47 5.10 0.61 -3.94
CA VAL A 47 5.97 0.05 -2.91
C VAL A 47 5.20 -0.06 -1.60
N TYR A 48 5.16 -1.26 -1.04
CA TYR A 48 4.73 -1.48 0.34
C TYR A 48 5.81 -1.05 1.31
N LEU A 49 5.46 -0.14 2.21
CA LEU A 49 6.31 0.26 3.33
C LEU A 49 5.98 -0.63 4.55
N PRO A 50 6.97 -1.24 5.21
CA PRO A 50 6.74 -1.89 6.49
C PRO A 50 6.19 -0.89 7.52
N LYS A 51 5.52 -1.41 8.55
CA LYS A 51 5.09 -0.57 9.66
C LYS A 51 6.31 -0.15 10.50
N ASP A 52 6.36 1.11 10.89
CA ASP A 52 7.47 1.67 11.68
C ASP A 52 7.63 0.95 13.03
N ASN A 53 6.53 0.64 13.70
CA ASN A 53 6.55 -0.09 14.97
C ASN A 53 7.09 -1.55 14.85
N VAL A 54 7.13 -2.13 13.65
CA VAL A 54 7.77 -3.43 13.43
C VAL A 54 9.28 -3.30 13.43
N VAL A 55 9.81 -2.14 13.02
CA VAL A 55 11.24 -1.83 13.13
C VAL A 55 11.66 -1.72 14.59
N GLU A 56 10.83 -1.10 15.44
CA GLU A 56 11.04 -1.04 16.91
C GLU A 56 11.15 -2.45 17.52
N LEU A 57 10.25 -3.36 17.12
CA LEU A 57 10.29 -4.75 17.55
C LEU A 57 11.56 -5.47 17.07
N ALA A 58 12.08 -5.13 15.89
CA ALA A 58 13.29 -5.73 15.35
C ALA A 58 14.56 -5.27 16.09
N VAL A 59 14.60 -4.02 16.57
CA VAL A 59 15.72 -3.47 17.35
C VAL A 59 15.61 -3.74 18.86
N ASN A 60 14.54 -4.40 19.32
CA ASN A 60 14.26 -4.72 20.73
C ASN A 60 14.32 -3.51 21.68
N GLN A 61 14.13 -2.29 21.17
CA GLN A 61 14.16 -1.05 21.94
C GLN A 61 13.19 -0.03 21.33
N PRO A 62 12.51 0.82 22.13
CA PRO A 62 11.82 1.98 21.60
C PRO A 62 12.79 2.87 20.84
N ILE A 63 12.39 3.37 19.67
CA ILE A 63 13.23 4.30 18.91
C ILE A 63 13.27 5.63 19.66
N ASP A 64 14.46 6.07 20.03
CA ASP A 64 14.68 7.38 20.64
C ASP A 64 14.46 8.46 19.55
N PRO A 65 13.55 9.44 19.76
CA PRO A 65 13.34 10.56 18.83
C PRO A 65 14.62 11.35 18.49
N GLY A 66 15.67 11.26 19.32
CA GLY A 66 16.98 11.88 19.07
C GLY A 66 17.97 11.05 18.24
N THR A 67 17.64 9.79 17.93
CA THR A 67 18.48 8.89 17.12
C THR A 67 17.96 8.80 15.69
N SER A 68 18.86 8.85 14.71
CA SER A 68 18.57 8.79 13.26
C SER A 68 18.20 7.38 12.79
N THR A 69 17.31 6.68 13.50
CA THR A 69 16.84 5.36 13.08
C THR A 69 15.96 5.53 11.84
N PRO A 70 16.36 5.02 10.67
CA PRO A 70 15.57 5.18 9.46
C PRO A 70 14.25 4.42 9.60
N LEU A 71 13.14 5.13 9.45
CA LEU A 71 11.80 4.55 9.48
C LEU A 71 11.19 4.49 8.09
N PRO A 72 10.54 3.37 7.70
CA PRO A 72 9.83 3.26 6.42
C PRO A 72 8.84 4.41 6.16
N GLY A 73 8.12 4.85 7.19
CA GLY A 73 7.16 5.95 7.13
C GLY A 73 7.78 7.25 6.62
N GLU A 74 9.08 7.49 6.86
CA GLU A 74 9.79 8.68 6.37
C GLU A 74 9.68 8.87 4.86
N VAL A 75 9.57 7.78 4.09
CA VAL A 75 9.36 7.85 2.64
C VAL A 75 8.11 8.68 2.32
N VAL A 76 6.99 8.42 3.02
CA VAL A 76 5.74 9.16 2.81
C VAL A 76 5.89 10.62 3.25
N HIS A 77 6.48 10.85 4.42
CA HIS A 77 6.67 12.19 4.97
C HIS A 77 7.55 13.07 4.06
N ARG A 78 8.61 12.53 3.45
CA ARG A 78 9.45 13.26 2.49
C ARG A 78 8.66 13.68 1.24
N PHE A 79 7.83 12.81 0.69
CA PHE A 79 6.99 13.17 -0.44
C PHE A 79 5.90 14.17 -0.07
N ILE A 80 5.40 14.16 1.16
CA ILE A 80 4.55 15.24 1.68
C ILE A 80 5.33 16.56 1.70
N ASP A 81 6.58 16.56 2.14
CA ASP A 81 7.38 17.78 2.21
C ASP A 81 7.72 18.36 0.84
N GLU A 82 7.96 17.49 -0.14
CA GLU A 82 8.35 17.85 -1.50
C GLU A 82 7.16 18.24 -2.38
N ALA A 83 5.96 17.77 -2.07
CA ALA A 83 4.82 17.95 -2.95
C ALA A 83 4.34 19.40 -3.02
N GLY A 84 4.13 19.91 -4.23
CA GLY A 84 3.54 21.23 -4.46
C GLY A 84 2.04 21.31 -4.13
N PHE A 85 1.37 20.16 -3.97
CA PHE A 85 -0.04 20.08 -3.64
C PHE A 85 -0.43 18.75 -2.96
N HIS A 86 -1.35 18.83 -2.00
CA HIS A 86 -1.82 17.71 -1.17
C HIS A 86 -3.34 17.60 -1.22
N TRP A 87 -3.83 16.37 -1.31
CA TRP A 87 -5.25 16.07 -1.35
C TRP A 87 -5.59 14.81 -0.55
N ALA A 88 -6.49 14.92 0.43
CA ALA A 88 -7.05 13.78 1.14
C ALA A 88 -8.39 13.36 0.56
N MET A 89 -8.57 12.06 0.37
CA MET A 89 -9.89 11.47 0.15
C MET A 89 -10.73 11.51 1.44
N ASN A 90 -12.00 11.90 1.34
CA ASN A 90 -12.97 11.88 2.45
C ASN A 90 -13.29 10.46 2.95
N PHE A 91 -13.00 9.46 2.12
CA PHE A 91 -13.22 8.06 2.44
C PHE A 91 -12.26 7.15 1.68
N CYS A 92 -11.97 5.98 2.25
CA CYS A 92 -11.29 4.89 1.55
C CYS A 92 -12.30 4.12 0.70
N ILE A 93 -12.15 4.16 -0.62
CA ILE A 93 -13.07 3.49 -1.56
C ILE A 93 -13.22 1.99 -1.28
N CYS A 94 -12.12 1.31 -0.92
CA CYS A 94 -12.12 -0.12 -0.63
C CYS A 94 -12.91 -0.43 0.64
N ARG A 95 -12.75 0.38 1.69
CA ARG A 95 -13.44 0.18 2.97
C ARG A 95 -14.92 0.53 2.87
N GLU A 96 -15.26 1.60 2.16
CA GLU A 96 -16.65 1.94 1.85
C GLU A 96 -17.35 0.86 1.03
N ALA A 97 -16.72 0.37 -0.04
CA ALA A 97 -17.28 -0.68 -0.89
C ALA A 97 -17.60 -1.98 -0.15
N ASN A 98 -16.83 -2.30 0.91
CA ASN A 98 -17.04 -3.49 1.73
C ASN A 98 -17.78 -3.20 3.05
N LYS A 99 -18.25 -1.97 3.28
CA LYS A 99 -18.87 -1.56 4.55
C LYS A 99 -18.02 -1.96 5.76
N CYS A 100 -16.71 -1.71 5.66
CA CYS A 100 -15.71 -2.10 6.64
C CYS A 100 -16.07 -1.62 8.05
N LYS A 101 -15.92 -2.50 9.04
CA LYS A 101 -16.15 -2.22 10.46
C LYS A 101 -14.87 -2.24 11.29
N ASP A 102 -13.80 -2.81 10.75
CA ASP A 102 -12.56 -3.05 11.49
C ASP A 102 -11.58 -1.86 11.43
N TYR A 103 -11.75 -0.96 10.45
CA TYR A 103 -10.85 0.18 10.23
C TYR A 103 -11.62 1.46 9.84
N PRO A 104 -11.08 2.66 10.16
CA PRO A 104 -11.76 3.93 9.90
C PRO A 104 -12.00 4.17 8.41
N ARG A 105 -13.25 4.41 8.00
CA ARG A 105 -13.61 4.58 6.59
C ARG A 105 -13.20 5.95 6.04
N ASP A 106 -13.04 6.94 6.90
CA ASP A 106 -12.62 8.32 6.62
C ASP A 106 -11.11 8.46 6.31
N LEU A 107 -10.26 7.52 6.74
CA LEU A 107 -8.82 7.54 6.46
C LEU A 107 -8.47 7.13 5.01
N GLY A 108 -8.99 7.87 4.03
CA GLY A 108 -8.80 7.61 2.60
C GLY A 108 -7.34 7.69 2.11
N CYS A 109 -7.15 7.51 0.80
CA CYS A 109 -5.85 7.72 0.17
C CYS A 109 -5.44 9.19 0.26
N LEU A 110 -4.13 9.43 0.31
CA LEU A 110 -3.53 10.74 0.12
C LEU A 110 -2.97 10.78 -1.32
N PHE A 111 -3.26 11.87 -2.03
CA PHE A 111 -2.74 12.12 -3.37
C PHE A 111 -1.86 13.36 -3.34
N LEU A 112 -0.66 13.22 -3.91
CA LEU A 112 0.37 14.24 -3.92
C LEU A 112 0.71 14.60 -5.36
N GLY A 113 0.94 15.88 -5.63
CA GLY A 113 1.23 16.40 -6.95
C GLY A 113 0.16 17.30 -7.54
N GLU A 114 0.59 18.15 -8.48
CA GLU A 114 -0.26 19.13 -9.15
C GLU A 114 -1.49 18.51 -9.84
N ALA A 115 -1.40 17.25 -10.28
CA ALA A 115 -2.54 16.59 -10.91
C ALA A 115 -3.68 16.31 -9.92
N ALA A 116 -3.41 16.22 -8.61
CA ALA A 116 -4.44 16.01 -7.60
C ALA A 116 -5.44 17.18 -7.50
N LYS A 117 -5.09 18.39 -7.99
CA LYS A 117 -6.03 19.54 -8.11
C LYS A 117 -7.24 19.24 -9.00
N ARG A 118 -7.16 18.21 -9.84
CA ARG A 118 -8.22 17.81 -10.77
C ARG A 118 -9.19 16.80 -10.19
N ILE A 119 -8.93 16.28 -8.99
CA ILE A 119 -9.80 15.31 -8.33
C ILE A 119 -11.14 15.97 -8.00
N ASP A 120 -12.23 15.23 -8.19
CA ASP A 120 -13.59 15.70 -7.87
C ASP A 120 -13.70 16.02 -6.37
N PRO A 121 -14.07 17.26 -5.97
CA PRO A 121 -14.25 17.66 -4.56
C PRO A 121 -15.31 16.85 -3.80
N LYS A 122 -16.15 16.07 -4.48
CA LYS A 122 -17.07 15.11 -3.83
C LYS A 122 -16.33 13.92 -3.23
N LEU A 123 -15.12 13.63 -3.69
CA LEU A 123 -14.31 12.49 -3.28
C LEU A 123 -13.36 12.83 -2.13
N GLY A 124 -12.99 14.09 -1.98
CA GLY A 124 -11.97 14.55 -1.05
C GLY A 124 -11.86 16.07 -1.01
N HIS A 125 -10.76 16.57 -0.46
CA HIS A 125 -10.49 18.00 -0.36
C HIS A 125 -8.98 18.26 -0.34
N PRO A 126 -8.55 19.47 -0.76
CA PRO A 126 -7.18 19.91 -0.50
C PRO A 126 -6.93 19.99 1.00
N ILE A 127 -5.72 19.66 1.42
CA ILE A 127 -5.25 19.73 2.81
C ILE A 127 -3.92 20.46 2.87
N THR A 128 -3.53 20.96 4.03
CA THR A 128 -2.18 21.50 4.24
C THR A 128 -1.15 20.38 4.36
N ARG A 129 0.14 20.75 4.29
CA ARG A 129 1.26 19.83 4.56
C ARG A 129 1.14 19.20 5.95
N GLU A 130 0.82 20.01 6.97
CA GLU A 130 0.66 19.56 8.35
C GLU A 130 -0.53 18.59 8.48
N GLU A 131 -1.65 18.89 7.84
CA GLU A 131 -2.81 18.00 7.79
C GLU A 131 -2.50 16.68 7.07
N ALA A 132 -1.65 16.71 6.04
CA ALA A 132 -1.19 15.50 5.35
C ALA A 132 -0.35 14.60 6.27
N HIS A 133 0.59 15.16 7.03
CA HIS A 133 1.35 14.40 8.02
C HIS A 133 0.44 13.81 9.11
N GLU A 134 -0.51 14.60 9.61
CA GLU A 134 -1.48 14.14 10.60
C GLU A 134 -2.35 13.00 10.05
N HIS A 135 -2.74 13.05 8.78
CA HIS A 135 -3.51 11.99 8.12
C HIS A 135 -2.73 10.66 8.08
N ILE A 136 -1.43 10.72 7.79
CA ILE A 136 -0.54 9.54 7.81
C ILE A 136 -0.37 9.02 9.23
N ARG A 137 -0.11 9.91 10.21
CA ARG A 137 0.03 9.54 11.62
C ARG A 137 -1.22 8.82 12.15
N ARG A 138 -2.42 9.32 11.85
CA ARG A 138 -3.69 8.67 12.20
C ARG A 138 -3.85 7.30 11.52
N ALA A 139 -3.35 7.14 10.29
CA ALA A 139 -3.36 5.86 9.60
C ALA A 139 -2.41 4.84 10.23
N ASP A 140 -1.24 5.27 10.70
CA ASP A 140 -0.31 4.43 11.45
C ASP A 140 -0.89 3.98 12.80
N GLU A 141 -1.50 4.90 13.56
CA GLU A 141 -2.21 4.60 14.81
C GLU A 141 -3.34 3.59 14.60
N ALA A 142 -4.04 3.67 13.47
CA ALA A 142 -5.07 2.70 13.08
C ALA A 142 -4.49 1.35 12.59
N GLY A 143 -3.16 1.19 12.55
CA GLY A 143 -2.49 -0.02 12.10
C GLY A 143 -2.67 -0.31 10.61
N LEU A 144 -2.86 0.74 9.79
CA LEU A 144 -2.88 0.65 8.33
C LEU A 144 -1.44 0.48 7.80
N ILE A 145 -1.32 0.06 6.54
CA ILE A 145 -0.02 -0.06 5.86
C ILE A 145 -0.01 0.90 4.69
N HIS A 146 1.08 1.65 4.54
CA HIS A 146 1.25 2.56 3.42
C HIS A 146 1.74 1.83 2.18
N VAL A 147 1.04 2.03 1.07
CA VAL A 147 1.49 1.63 -0.26
C VAL A 147 1.61 2.88 -1.10
N ILE A 148 2.82 3.21 -1.52
CA ILE A 148 3.16 4.48 -2.16
C ILE A 148 3.72 4.28 -3.56
N GLY A 149 3.37 5.16 -4.50
CA GLY A 149 3.98 5.18 -5.83
C GLY A 149 3.03 5.61 -6.94
N ARG A 150 3.41 5.29 -8.19
CA ARG A 150 2.56 5.53 -9.36
C ARG A 150 1.52 4.42 -9.49
N ASN A 151 0.25 4.80 -9.39
CA ASN A 151 -0.88 3.89 -9.53
C ASN A 151 -1.81 4.31 -10.68
N LYS A 152 -1.70 3.66 -11.83
CA LYS A 152 -2.51 3.94 -13.01
C LYS A 152 -3.99 3.63 -12.77
N LEU A 153 -4.32 2.68 -11.91
CA LEU A 153 -5.71 2.48 -11.50
C LEU A 153 -6.31 3.79 -10.97
N ASP A 154 -5.57 4.48 -10.10
CA ASP A 154 -6.03 5.75 -9.51
C ASP A 154 -6.17 6.85 -10.55
N ALA A 155 -5.19 6.99 -11.45
CA ALA A 155 -5.31 7.92 -12.56
C ALA A 155 -6.54 7.63 -13.45
N VAL A 156 -6.84 6.35 -13.72
CA VAL A 156 -7.97 5.95 -14.57
C VAL A 156 -9.31 6.24 -13.91
N TRP A 157 -9.52 5.85 -12.65
CA TRP A 157 -10.83 6.00 -12.03
C TRP A 157 -11.11 7.43 -11.56
N LEU A 158 -10.07 8.22 -11.29
CA LEU A 158 -10.16 9.65 -10.99
C LEU A 158 -10.18 10.53 -12.25
N ASP A 159 -9.95 9.96 -13.43
CA ASP A 159 -9.83 10.68 -14.72
C ASP A 159 -8.71 11.73 -14.73
N ILE A 160 -7.54 11.34 -14.23
CA ILE A 160 -6.37 12.19 -14.09
C ILE A 160 -5.37 11.87 -15.20
N ALA A 161 -4.97 12.92 -15.92
CA ALA A 161 -3.89 12.89 -16.89
C ALA A 161 -3.13 14.23 -16.86
N PRO A 162 -1.79 14.23 -17.00
CA PRO A 162 -0.89 13.07 -17.02
C PRO A 162 -0.87 12.30 -15.68
N GLY A 163 -0.81 10.97 -15.73
CA GLY A 163 -0.89 10.11 -14.54
C GLY A 163 0.41 10.06 -13.73
N GLU A 164 1.54 10.33 -14.38
CA GLU A 164 2.85 10.51 -13.74
C GLU A 164 2.92 11.74 -12.83
N ARG A 165 1.99 12.69 -12.95
CA ARG A 165 1.91 13.85 -12.03
C ARG A 165 1.04 13.61 -10.79
N LEU A 166 0.76 12.34 -10.51
CA LEU A 166 -0.08 11.90 -9.39
C LEU A 166 0.65 10.79 -8.62
N LEU A 167 1.22 11.16 -7.47
CA LEU A 167 1.69 10.20 -6.49
C LEU A 167 0.54 9.76 -5.61
N THR A 168 0.40 8.45 -5.46
CA THR A 168 -0.61 7.83 -4.61
C THR A 168 0.02 7.33 -3.32
N VAL A 169 -0.64 7.60 -2.19
CA VAL A 169 -0.41 6.92 -0.91
C VAL A 169 -1.71 6.25 -0.47
N CYS A 170 -1.74 4.93 -0.52
CA CYS A 170 -2.87 4.12 -0.06
C CYS A 170 -2.66 3.63 1.38
N ASN A 171 -3.59 3.97 2.26
CA ASN A 171 -3.61 3.52 3.67
C ASN A 171 -4.37 2.19 3.80
N CYS A 172 -3.68 1.08 3.56
CA CYS A 172 -4.26 -0.25 3.36
C CYS A 172 -4.59 -1.00 4.66
N CYS A 173 -5.86 -1.41 4.78
CA CYS A 173 -6.33 -2.32 5.83
C CYS A 173 -6.08 -3.79 5.47
N SER A 174 -5.98 -4.65 6.49
CA SER A 174 -5.84 -6.10 6.32
C SER A 174 -7.15 -6.79 5.86
N CYS A 175 -8.31 -6.19 6.14
CA CYS A 175 -9.61 -6.83 5.95
C CYS A 175 -10.09 -6.82 4.49
N CYS A 176 -10.02 -5.69 3.79
CA CYS A 176 -10.72 -5.51 2.51
C CYS A 176 -10.02 -4.59 1.50
N CYS A 177 -8.74 -4.28 1.65
CA CYS A 177 -8.03 -3.44 0.70
C CYS A 177 -8.06 -4.04 -0.73
N LEU A 178 -7.88 -3.19 -1.74
CA LEU A 178 -7.81 -3.58 -3.15
C LEU A 178 -6.78 -4.68 -3.36
N TRP A 179 -5.59 -4.49 -2.79
CA TRP A 179 -4.43 -5.35 -3.00
C TRP A 179 -4.54 -6.76 -2.42
N LYS A 180 -5.62 -7.10 -1.68
CA LYS A 180 -5.92 -8.51 -1.37
C LYS A 180 -6.07 -9.38 -2.62
N MET A 181 -6.32 -8.78 -3.78
CA MET A 181 -6.39 -9.49 -5.06
C MET A 181 -5.03 -9.83 -5.68
N LEU A 182 -3.91 -9.31 -5.13
CA LEU A 182 -2.55 -9.57 -5.64
C LEU A 182 -2.26 -11.07 -5.88
N PRO A 183 -2.62 -11.99 -4.98
CA PRO A 183 -2.32 -13.43 -5.17
C PRO A 183 -3.13 -14.08 -6.28
N SER A 184 -4.15 -13.39 -6.80
CA SER A 184 -4.98 -13.83 -7.92
C SER A 184 -4.56 -13.21 -9.26
N LEU A 185 -3.72 -12.17 -9.24
CA LEU A 185 -3.23 -11.52 -10.45
C LEU A 185 -2.19 -12.38 -11.18
N ASN A 186 -1.97 -12.05 -12.45
CA ASN A 186 -0.81 -12.49 -13.22
C ASN A 186 0.48 -11.89 -12.64
N GLY A 187 1.56 -12.68 -12.63
CA GLY A 187 2.88 -12.28 -12.13
C GLY A 187 3.40 -10.96 -12.69
N ALA A 188 3.20 -10.70 -13.98
CA ALA A 188 3.63 -9.46 -14.63
C ALA A 188 2.92 -8.20 -14.08
N ILE A 189 1.68 -8.35 -13.60
CA ILE A 189 0.93 -7.26 -12.97
C ILE A 189 1.28 -7.16 -11.49
N SER A 190 1.20 -8.27 -10.75
CA SER A 190 1.50 -8.28 -9.32
C SER A 190 2.96 -7.91 -9.01
N GLY A 191 3.88 -8.10 -9.97
CA GLY A 191 5.27 -7.71 -9.87
C GLY A 191 5.51 -6.19 -9.86
N ARG A 192 4.50 -5.37 -10.22
CA ARG A 192 4.58 -3.90 -10.16
C ARG A 192 4.26 -3.31 -8.79
N ILE A 193 3.81 -4.14 -7.86
CA ILE A 193 3.45 -3.73 -6.51
C ILE A 193 4.37 -4.47 -5.54
N THR A 194 5.57 -3.96 -5.27
CA THR A 194 6.63 -4.70 -4.58
C THR A 194 6.71 -4.38 -3.09
N LYS A 195 7.47 -5.20 -2.36
CA LYS A 195 8.02 -4.79 -1.06
C LYS A 195 9.06 -3.68 -1.26
N MET A 196 9.30 -2.88 -0.22
CA MET A 196 10.43 -1.94 -0.15
C MET A 196 11.77 -2.69 -0.26
N ASP A 197 12.74 -2.07 -0.93
CA ASP A 197 14.08 -2.65 -1.10
C ASP A 197 14.79 -2.77 0.26
N GLY A 198 15.60 -3.82 0.43
CA GLY A 198 16.28 -4.10 1.72
C GLY A 198 15.39 -4.72 2.79
N ILE A 199 14.09 -4.91 2.52
CA ILE A 199 13.16 -5.57 3.45
C ILE A 199 13.08 -7.08 3.18
N GLU A 200 13.49 -7.86 4.16
CA GLU A 200 13.41 -9.32 4.19
C GLU A 200 12.55 -9.72 5.39
N VAL A 201 11.74 -10.77 5.23
CA VAL A 201 10.96 -11.35 6.33
C VAL A 201 11.30 -12.82 6.40
N THR A 202 11.79 -13.27 7.54
CA THR A 202 12.29 -14.63 7.76
C THR A 202 11.58 -15.30 8.93
N VAL A 203 11.65 -16.63 8.97
CA VAL A 203 11.10 -17.43 10.06
C VAL A 203 12.24 -18.17 10.73
N ASP A 204 12.35 -18.04 12.05
CA ASP A 204 13.18 -18.87 12.91
C ASP A 204 12.46 -20.22 13.15
N PRO A 205 12.96 -21.33 12.58
CA PRO A 205 12.32 -22.63 12.73
C PRO A 205 12.34 -23.15 14.17
N SER A 206 13.29 -22.72 15.01
CA SER A 206 13.42 -23.17 16.39
C SER A 206 12.34 -22.58 17.29
N ALA A 207 12.00 -21.30 17.08
CA ALA A 207 10.94 -20.61 17.83
C ALA A 207 9.54 -20.82 17.23
N CYS A 208 9.43 -21.17 15.95
CA CYS A 208 8.14 -21.31 15.29
C CYS A 208 7.39 -22.56 15.76
N VAL A 209 6.21 -22.41 16.35
CA VAL A 209 5.37 -23.53 16.80
C VAL A 209 4.27 -23.92 15.81
N GLY A 210 4.25 -23.33 14.60
CA GLY A 210 3.28 -23.70 13.56
C GLY A 210 1.84 -23.27 13.81
N CYS A 211 1.58 -22.33 14.73
CA CYS A 211 0.21 -21.99 15.16
C CYS A 211 -0.67 -21.28 14.09
N GLY A 212 -0.09 -20.82 12.97
CA GLY A 212 -0.85 -20.18 11.89
C GLY A 212 -1.32 -18.74 12.15
N ALA A 213 -0.96 -18.11 13.27
CA ALA A 213 -1.37 -16.73 13.56
C ALA A 213 -0.90 -15.74 12.46
N CYS A 214 0.35 -15.87 12.03
CA CYS A 214 0.93 -15.08 10.94
C CYS A 214 0.23 -15.30 9.59
N GLN A 215 -0.19 -16.55 9.30
CA GLN A 215 -0.92 -16.89 8.08
C GLN A 215 -2.27 -16.17 8.04
N LYS A 216 -3.00 -16.13 9.16
CA LYS A 216 -4.32 -15.48 9.25
C LYS A 216 -4.28 -13.97 8.98
N VAL A 217 -3.21 -13.29 9.38
CA VAL A 217 -3.07 -11.83 9.19
C VAL A 217 -2.48 -11.43 7.84
N CYS A 218 -1.96 -12.40 7.06
CA CYS A 218 -1.35 -12.13 5.76
C CYS A 218 -2.42 -11.92 4.68
N PHE A 219 -2.80 -10.66 4.44
CA PHE A 219 -3.87 -10.33 3.49
C PHE A 219 -3.50 -10.53 2.01
N VAL A 220 -2.23 -10.84 1.71
CA VAL A 220 -1.69 -11.22 0.39
C VAL A 220 -1.32 -12.71 0.32
N ASP A 221 -1.80 -13.54 1.27
CA ASP A 221 -1.65 -15.01 1.24
C ASP A 221 -0.20 -15.52 1.01
N ALA A 222 0.78 -14.76 1.51
CA ALA A 222 2.20 -15.04 1.29
C ALA A 222 2.81 -16.01 2.32
N ILE A 223 2.04 -16.48 3.29
CA ILE A 223 2.51 -17.35 4.38
C ILE A 223 1.75 -18.67 4.36
N LYS A 224 2.49 -19.78 4.33
CA LYS A 224 1.96 -21.14 4.40
C LYS A 224 2.47 -21.83 5.66
N ILE A 225 1.71 -22.79 6.19
CA ILE A 225 2.18 -23.69 7.24
C ILE A 225 2.53 -25.01 6.56
N GLU A 226 3.81 -25.35 6.54
CA GLU A 226 4.38 -26.54 5.92
C GLU A 226 5.29 -27.22 6.95
N ASP A 227 5.18 -28.54 7.08
CA ASP A 227 5.95 -29.33 8.07
C ASP A 227 5.90 -28.78 9.50
N GLY A 228 4.73 -28.26 9.90
CA GLY A 228 4.51 -27.67 11.22
C GLY A 228 5.21 -26.32 11.44
N LYS A 229 5.71 -25.67 10.39
CA LYS A 229 6.41 -24.37 10.46
C LYS A 229 5.82 -23.38 9.48
N ALA A 230 5.93 -22.09 9.81
CA ALA A 230 5.57 -21.04 8.87
C ALA A 230 6.64 -20.93 7.77
N ARG A 231 6.21 -20.84 6.53
CA ARG A 231 7.04 -20.59 5.35
C ARG A 231 6.53 -19.34 4.63
N ILE A 232 7.46 -18.44 4.33
CA ILE A 232 7.19 -17.19 3.59
C ILE A 232 7.49 -17.42 2.12
N THR A 233 6.57 -17.02 1.25
CA THR A 233 6.66 -17.15 -0.20
C THR A 233 7.12 -15.85 -0.86
N ASP A 234 7.40 -15.91 -2.17
CA ASP A 234 7.74 -14.75 -3.01
C ASP A 234 6.62 -13.70 -3.12
N GLN A 235 5.39 -14.04 -2.71
CA GLN A 235 4.26 -13.10 -2.68
C GLN A 235 4.35 -12.09 -1.53
N CYS A 236 5.32 -12.23 -0.64
CA CYS A 236 5.49 -11.37 0.52
C CYS A 236 5.74 -9.91 0.09
N ARG A 237 4.93 -9.00 0.62
CA ARG A 237 5.06 -7.55 0.37
C ARG A 237 5.78 -6.80 1.50
N GLY A 238 6.39 -7.51 2.45
CA GLY A 238 7.22 -6.88 3.49
C GLY A 238 6.47 -5.96 4.46
N CYS A 239 5.16 -6.12 4.64
CA CYS A 239 4.34 -5.18 5.42
C CYS A 239 4.45 -5.30 6.96
N GLY A 240 5.09 -6.36 7.48
CA GLY A 240 5.38 -6.48 8.92
C GLY A 240 4.24 -7.01 9.81
N ARG A 241 2.98 -7.09 9.33
CA ARG A 241 1.85 -7.60 10.14
C ARG A 241 2.08 -8.98 10.77
N CYS A 242 2.80 -9.85 10.08
CA CYS A 242 3.11 -11.19 10.57
C CYS A 242 4.10 -11.18 11.75
N VAL A 243 4.98 -10.19 11.82
CA VAL A 243 5.92 -10.00 12.93
C VAL A 243 5.13 -9.68 14.19
N GLU A 244 4.22 -8.69 14.13
CA GLU A 244 3.34 -8.31 15.25
C GLU A 244 2.47 -9.46 15.74
N ALA A 245 1.94 -10.27 14.82
CA ALA A 245 1.05 -11.39 15.15
C ALA A 245 1.79 -12.61 15.74
N CYS A 246 3.12 -12.64 15.69
CA CYS A 246 3.90 -13.79 16.13
C CYS A 246 4.25 -13.70 17.62
N HIS A 247 3.35 -14.21 18.48
CA HIS A 247 3.57 -14.26 19.93
C HIS A 247 4.82 -15.04 20.38
N ASN A 248 5.39 -15.90 19.52
CA ASN A 248 6.63 -16.64 19.80
C ASN A 248 7.88 -15.91 19.27
N ASN A 249 7.74 -14.71 18.71
CA ASN A 249 8.83 -13.92 18.12
C ASN A 249 9.64 -14.68 17.05
N ALA A 250 9.02 -15.67 16.42
CA ALA A 250 9.64 -16.55 15.42
C ALA A 250 9.70 -15.93 14.03
N ILE A 251 9.03 -14.81 13.77
CA ILE A 251 9.12 -14.09 12.51
C ILE A 251 9.97 -12.84 12.73
N LYS A 252 11.00 -12.68 11.90
CA LYS A 252 11.91 -11.54 11.95
C LYS A 252 11.80 -10.74 10.66
N MET A 253 12.11 -9.46 10.76
CA MET A 253 12.17 -8.54 9.64
C MET A 253 13.49 -7.77 9.70
N THR A 254 14.09 -7.47 8.56
CA THR A 254 15.24 -6.57 8.51
C THR A 254 14.83 -5.14 8.79
N THR A 255 15.62 -4.46 9.61
CA THR A 255 15.53 -3.00 9.77
C THR A 255 16.00 -2.34 8.47
N PRO A 256 15.24 -1.39 7.89
CA PRO A 256 15.71 -0.66 6.73
C PRO A 256 16.98 0.12 7.08
N THR A 257 17.87 0.29 6.10
CA THR A 257 18.99 1.23 6.21
C THR A 257 18.57 2.59 5.67
N THR A 258 19.30 3.65 6.01
CA THR A 258 19.12 4.96 5.37
C THR A 258 19.24 4.85 3.84
N GLU A 259 20.19 4.05 3.36
CA GLU A 259 20.37 3.77 1.93
C GLU A 259 19.11 3.13 1.30
N ALA A 260 18.45 2.19 1.99
CA ALA A 260 17.22 1.58 1.52
C ALA A 260 16.08 2.59 1.39
N ILE A 261 15.97 3.54 2.34
CA ILE A 261 15.02 4.65 2.28
C ILE A 261 15.32 5.55 1.08
N GLU A 262 16.58 5.99 0.91
CA GLU A 262 16.97 6.85 -0.21
C GLU A 262 16.72 6.19 -1.57
N ASN A 263 17.06 4.91 -1.71
CA ASN A 263 16.83 4.15 -2.94
C ASN A 263 15.34 4.04 -3.26
N THR A 264 14.51 3.82 -2.23
CA THR A 264 13.05 3.76 -2.38
C THR A 264 12.49 5.11 -2.83
N VAL A 265 12.92 6.20 -2.20
CA VAL A 265 12.51 7.55 -2.59
C VAL A 265 12.94 7.85 -4.02
N LYS A 266 14.20 7.55 -4.40
CA LYS A 266 14.71 7.75 -5.76
C LYS A 266 13.88 6.98 -6.79
N ARG A 267 13.59 5.69 -6.54
CA ARG A 267 12.77 4.85 -7.41
C ARG A 267 11.38 5.44 -7.64
N ILE A 268 10.74 5.95 -6.59
CA ILE A 268 9.42 6.59 -6.71
C ILE A 268 9.52 7.89 -7.50
N ARG A 269 10.52 8.75 -7.25
CA ARG A 269 10.74 10.01 -8.00
C ARG A 269 10.95 9.78 -9.50
N GLU A 270 11.55 8.66 -9.91
CA GLU A 270 11.70 8.32 -11.34
C GLU A 270 10.36 8.02 -12.03
N LYS A 271 9.29 7.80 -11.27
CA LYS A 271 7.96 7.42 -11.78
C LYS A 271 6.93 8.52 -11.62
N VAL A 272 7.13 9.45 -10.69
CA VAL A 272 6.17 10.50 -10.37
C VAL A 272 6.80 11.88 -10.27
N ASP A 273 6.00 12.88 -10.62
CA ASP A 273 6.30 14.31 -10.46
C ASP A 273 5.27 14.89 -9.47
N VAL A 274 5.72 15.34 -8.30
CA VAL A 274 4.87 15.74 -7.18
C VAL A 274 4.75 17.26 -6.98
N GLY A 275 5.31 18.07 -7.87
CA GLY A 275 5.33 19.53 -7.67
C GLY A 275 6.49 20.17 -8.40
#